data_AF-A0A0F6ASZ4-F1
#
_entry.id   AF-A0A0F6ASZ4-F1
#
_cell.length_a   1.000
_cell.length_b   1.000
_cell.length_c   1.000
_cell.angle_alpha   90.00
_cell.angle_beta   90.00
_cell.angle_gamma   90.00
#
_symmetry.space_group_name_H-M   'P 1'
#
loop_
_entity.id
_entity.type
_entity.pdbx_description
1 polymer ?
#
loop_
_entity_poly.entity_id
_entity_poly.type
_entity_poly.pdbx_seq_one_letter_code
_entity_poly.pdbx_strand_id
1 'polypeptide(L)'
;MSKHISFAEAAALIPDNAVVSVSSSSGLGCPDMMLKAIGERFDETGHPQNITTLHPIAAGDMSGIRGVDYIAKKGLLKKILAGSYPSGPSSAEPPLIWQMITNNEIPAYNIPSGILFDMHREAAARRPGVLTKVGLDTFVDPKRQGTAMNDKAREAPVVKRVSFEGEDWLYFPAIAPQVAIIRATTADERGNLTYEHEGATLGGLDQALAARNNGGIVIAQVKRIAREGTLKPHDVRVPGVLVDYIVVDPDQKQTTQTLYDPAISGEIFRPLDTFRLPEFNIQKAIARRVAQELQAGSAVNLGFGISANVPRILLEEGLHGAVTWVIEQGAVGGVPLLDFAFGCASNADAYMPSPYQFTYFQGGGLRCLALVLP
;
A
#
# COMPACT_ATOMS: atom_id res chain seq x y z
N MET A 1 14.85 -8.38 -26.37
CA MET A 1 13.69 -7.52 -26.70
C MET A 1 13.64 -6.40 -25.67
N SER A 2 13.21 -5.20 -26.08
CA SER A 2 12.95 -4.11 -25.14
C SER A 2 11.85 -4.52 -24.15
N LYS A 3 11.99 -4.17 -22.87
CA LYS A 3 10.94 -4.36 -21.85
C LYS A 3 9.90 -3.24 -21.87
N HIS A 4 10.21 -2.12 -22.54
CA HIS A 4 9.30 -0.99 -22.65
C HIS A 4 8.21 -1.28 -23.68
N ILE A 5 6.96 -1.22 -23.21
CA ILE A 5 5.75 -1.41 -24.02
C ILE A 5 4.73 -0.31 -23.66
N SER A 6 3.71 -0.15 -24.50
CA SER A 6 2.58 0.75 -24.22
C SER A 6 1.67 0.19 -23.12
N PHE A 7 0.88 1.06 -22.50
CA PHE A 7 -0.15 0.65 -21.54
C PHE A 7 -1.19 -0.30 -22.15
N ALA A 8 -1.58 -0.10 -23.41
CA ALA A 8 -2.51 -0.97 -24.11
C ALA A 8 -1.93 -2.38 -24.32
N GLU A 9 -0.67 -2.47 -24.74
CA GLU A 9 0.05 -3.75 -24.86
C GLU A 9 0.22 -4.43 -23.49
N ALA A 10 0.47 -3.66 -22.42
CA ALA A 10 0.59 -4.21 -21.08
C ALA A 10 -0.76 -4.74 -20.56
N ALA A 11 -1.85 -3.98 -20.77
CA ALA A 11 -3.20 -4.40 -20.43
C ALA A 11 -3.56 -5.68 -21.19
N ALA A 12 -3.18 -5.73 -22.48
CA ALA A 12 -2.91 -6.88 -23.37
C ALA A 12 -2.70 -8.24 -22.70
N LEU A 13 -1.76 -8.23 -21.76
CA LEU A 13 -1.11 -9.42 -21.22
C LEU A 13 -1.83 -10.03 -20.02
N ILE A 14 -2.82 -9.32 -19.47
CA ILE A 14 -3.58 -9.82 -18.33
C ILE A 14 -4.66 -10.79 -18.86
N PRO A 15 -4.60 -12.08 -18.50
CA PRO A 15 -5.59 -13.05 -18.95
C PRO A 15 -6.87 -12.97 -18.11
N ASP A 16 -7.96 -13.52 -18.65
CA ASP A 16 -9.18 -13.75 -17.88
C ASP A 16 -8.88 -14.63 -16.65
N ASN A 17 -9.60 -14.37 -15.55
CA ASN A 17 -9.48 -15.07 -14.28
C ASN A 17 -8.13 -14.90 -13.56
N ALA A 18 -7.27 -13.98 -14.01
CA ALA A 18 -5.99 -13.71 -13.37
C ALA A 18 -6.14 -13.23 -11.93
N VAL A 19 -5.22 -13.64 -11.07
CA VAL A 19 -4.92 -12.97 -9.81
C VAL A 19 -3.92 -11.85 -10.08
N VAL A 20 -4.34 -10.61 -9.83
CA VAL A 20 -3.56 -9.40 -10.07
C VAL A 20 -3.23 -8.76 -8.72
N SER A 21 -1.94 -8.66 -8.39
CA SER A 21 -1.47 -7.94 -7.21
C SER A 21 -1.08 -6.52 -7.59
N VAL A 22 -1.51 -5.52 -6.82
CA VAL A 22 -1.23 -4.11 -7.09
C VAL A 22 -0.50 -3.49 -5.91
N SER A 23 0.68 -2.93 -6.15
CA SER A 23 1.44 -2.20 -5.12
C SER A 23 0.99 -0.74 -5.11
N SER A 24 0.47 -0.27 -3.98
CA SER A 24 0.00 1.10 -3.83
C SER A 24 -0.26 1.42 -2.35
N SER A 25 -0.33 2.70 -2.02
CA SER A 25 -0.97 3.20 -0.80
C SER A 25 -1.70 4.52 -1.10
N SER A 26 -3.00 4.46 -1.31
CA SER A 26 -3.79 5.57 -1.84
C SER A 26 -3.16 6.11 -3.13
N GLY A 27 -2.75 7.38 -3.20
CA GLY A 27 -1.99 7.93 -4.33
C GLY A 27 -0.48 7.63 -4.32
N LEU A 28 0.10 7.28 -3.17
CA LEU A 28 1.53 6.95 -3.04
C LEU A 28 1.81 5.63 -3.75
N GLY A 29 2.73 5.65 -4.72
CA GLY A 29 3.10 4.46 -5.48
C GLY A 29 1.96 3.85 -6.29
N CYS A 30 0.84 4.55 -6.50
CA CYS A 30 -0.29 4.02 -7.27
C CYS A 30 0.06 3.96 -8.77
N PRO A 31 -0.01 2.78 -9.42
CA PRO A 31 0.14 2.63 -10.87
C PRO A 31 -1.17 2.96 -11.59
N ASP A 32 -1.63 4.21 -11.41
CA ASP A 32 -2.98 4.66 -11.79
C ASP A 32 -3.26 4.49 -13.29
N MET A 33 -2.30 4.84 -14.13
CA MET A 33 -2.43 4.74 -15.59
C MET A 33 -2.47 3.29 -16.07
N MET A 34 -1.78 2.38 -15.38
CA MET A 34 -1.90 0.94 -15.66
C MET A 34 -3.30 0.42 -15.28
N LEU A 35 -3.85 0.82 -14.13
CA LEU A 35 -5.20 0.43 -13.74
C LEU A 35 -6.26 1.01 -14.70
N LYS A 36 -6.08 2.26 -15.13
CA LYS A 36 -6.89 2.90 -16.18
C LYS A 36 -6.88 2.09 -17.48
N ALA A 37 -5.70 1.70 -17.96
CA ALA A 37 -5.56 0.95 -19.20
C ALA A 37 -6.25 -0.43 -19.16
N ILE A 38 -6.27 -1.09 -18.00
CA ILE A 38 -7.03 -2.34 -17.81
C ILE A 38 -8.54 -2.07 -17.95
N GLY A 39 -9.02 -1.02 -17.29
CA GLY A 39 -10.43 -0.62 -17.35
C GLY A 39 -10.86 -0.22 -18.76
N GLU A 40 -10.04 0.53 -19.49
CA GLU A 40 -10.29 0.94 -20.88
C GLU A 40 -10.29 -0.26 -21.83
N ARG A 41 -9.31 -1.16 -21.71
CA ARG A 41 -9.30 -2.41 -22.50
C ARG A 41 -10.57 -3.23 -22.28
N PHE A 42 -11.03 -3.33 -21.02
CA PHE A 42 -12.27 -4.05 -20.73
C PHE A 42 -13.48 -3.39 -21.38
N ASP A 43 -13.58 -2.07 -21.38
CA ASP A 43 -14.68 -1.36 -22.05
C ASP A 43 -14.68 -1.59 -23.56
N GLU A 44 -13.50 -1.63 -24.17
CA GLU A 44 -13.34 -1.81 -25.62
C GLU A 44 -13.55 -3.25 -26.09
N THR A 45 -13.07 -4.23 -25.30
CA THR A 45 -12.94 -5.62 -25.75
C THR A 45 -13.73 -6.63 -24.94
N GLY A 46 -14.24 -6.23 -23.77
CA GLY A 46 -14.83 -7.15 -22.79
C GLY A 46 -13.81 -8.02 -22.06
N HIS A 47 -12.49 -7.77 -22.21
CA HIS A 47 -11.40 -8.52 -21.56
C HIS A 47 -10.38 -7.58 -20.88
N PRO A 48 -9.70 -8.02 -19.80
CA PRO A 48 -9.85 -9.31 -19.15
C PRO A 48 -11.16 -9.43 -18.35
N GLN A 49 -11.64 -10.65 -18.18
CA GLN A 49 -12.81 -10.94 -17.35
C GLN A 49 -12.41 -11.57 -16.03
N ASN A 50 -13.24 -11.36 -15.02
CA ASN A 50 -13.26 -12.12 -13.79
C ASN A 50 -11.93 -12.14 -13.00
N ILE A 51 -11.15 -11.05 -13.05
CA ILE A 51 -9.90 -10.96 -12.31
C ILE A 51 -10.15 -10.92 -10.79
N THR A 52 -9.23 -11.49 -10.03
CA THR A 52 -9.16 -11.34 -8.58
C THR A 52 -8.02 -10.39 -8.24
N THR A 53 -8.26 -9.37 -7.41
CA THR A 53 -7.22 -8.40 -7.07
C THR A 53 -6.74 -8.51 -5.63
N LEU A 54 -5.44 -8.32 -5.44
CA LEU A 54 -4.79 -8.27 -4.13
C LEU A 54 -4.22 -6.85 -3.91
N HIS A 55 -4.67 -6.19 -2.86
CA HIS A 55 -4.24 -4.82 -2.51
C HIS A 55 -3.79 -4.76 -1.04
N PRO A 56 -2.51 -5.04 -0.72
CA PRO A 56 -1.99 -4.94 0.65
C PRO A 56 -2.35 -3.61 1.33
N ILE A 57 -2.30 -2.51 0.59
CA ILE A 57 -2.85 -1.20 0.96
C ILE A 57 -3.63 -0.68 -0.27
N ALA A 58 -4.64 0.17 -0.04
CA ALA A 58 -5.53 0.71 -1.06
C ALA A 58 -4.79 1.27 -2.30
N ALA A 59 -5.39 1.06 -3.48
CA ALA A 59 -4.97 1.70 -4.72
C ALA A 59 -5.96 2.79 -5.13
N GLY A 60 -5.50 4.04 -5.19
CA GLY A 60 -6.31 5.21 -5.49
C GLY A 60 -6.86 5.94 -4.26
N ASP A 61 -7.39 7.12 -4.52
CA ASP A 61 -7.95 8.06 -3.57
C ASP A 61 -9.21 8.74 -4.17
N MET A 62 -9.76 9.71 -3.43
CA MET A 62 -10.88 10.55 -3.89
C MET A 62 -10.43 11.97 -4.24
N SER A 63 -9.19 12.13 -4.71
CA SER A 63 -8.52 13.41 -5.00
C SER A 63 -7.79 13.40 -6.35
N GLY A 64 -8.33 12.65 -7.31
CA GLY A 64 -7.90 12.65 -8.70
C GLY A 64 -6.96 11.50 -9.09
N ILE A 65 -6.73 10.52 -8.22
CA ILE A 65 -6.10 9.24 -8.55
C ILE A 65 -7.13 8.15 -8.32
N ARG A 66 -7.82 7.66 -9.35
CA ARG A 66 -8.99 6.77 -9.13
C ARG A 66 -8.59 5.36 -8.68
N GLY A 67 -7.42 4.89 -9.10
CA GLY A 67 -6.88 3.58 -8.74
C GLY A 67 -7.83 2.42 -9.03
N VAL A 68 -8.20 1.67 -8.00
CA VAL A 68 -9.05 0.48 -8.12
C VAL A 68 -10.41 0.76 -8.78
N ASP A 69 -10.91 1.99 -8.71
CA ASP A 69 -12.17 2.37 -9.35
C ASP A 69 -12.13 2.28 -10.88
N TYR A 70 -10.94 2.29 -11.50
CA TYR A 70 -10.83 2.01 -12.94
C TYR A 70 -11.20 0.57 -13.28
N ILE A 71 -11.01 -0.36 -12.35
CA ILE A 71 -11.27 -1.79 -12.55
C ILE A 71 -12.46 -2.31 -11.76
N ALA A 72 -13.09 -1.48 -10.93
CA ALA A 72 -14.35 -1.76 -10.23
C ALA A 72 -15.54 -1.76 -11.21
N LYS A 73 -15.57 -2.77 -12.09
CA LYS A 73 -16.58 -2.95 -13.13
C LYS A 73 -17.12 -4.37 -13.11
N LYS A 74 -18.42 -4.51 -13.33
CA LYS A 74 -19.10 -5.82 -13.45
C LYS A 74 -18.56 -6.59 -14.65
N GLY A 75 -18.18 -7.85 -14.44
CA GLY A 75 -17.58 -8.72 -15.47
C GLY A 75 -16.06 -8.64 -15.51
N LEU A 76 -15.46 -7.49 -15.16
CA LEU A 76 -14.01 -7.34 -15.00
C LEU A 76 -13.56 -7.85 -13.63
N LEU A 77 -14.01 -7.23 -12.54
CA LEU A 77 -13.61 -7.61 -11.18
C LEU A 77 -14.53 -8.70 -10.63
N LYS A 78 -13.95 -9.84 -10.25
CA LYS A 78 -14.68 -10.97 -9.64
C LYS A 78 -14.56 -11.00 -8.13
N LYS A 79 -13.41 -10.62 -7.57
CA LYS A 79 -13.10 -10.74 -6.14
C LYS A 79 -11.99 -9.77 -5.78
N ILE A 80 -12.07 -9.19 -4.58
CA ILE A 80 -11.02 -8.31 -4.04
C ILE A 80 -10.62 -8.72 -2.62
N LEU A 81 -9.31 -8.84 -2.39
CA LEU A 81 -8.72 -9.00 -1.07
C LEU A 81 -7.84 -7.78 -0.82
N ALA A 82 -8.17 -6.97 0.17
CA ALA A 82 -7.41 -5.76 0.46
C ALA A 82 -7.21 -5.57 1.97
N GLY A 83 -6.12 -4.88 2.35
CA GLY A 83 -5.91 -4.45 3.74
C GLY A 83 -6.42 -3.06 4.05
N SER A 84 -6.68 -2.26 3.01
CA SER A 84 -7.50 -1.07 3.10
C SER A 84 -8.14 -0.78 1.74
N TYR A 85 -9.20 0.02 1.74
CA TYR A 85 -9.93 0.44 0.56
C TYR A 85 -9.87 1.96 0.43
N PRO A 86 -9.88 2.54 -0.78
CA PRO A 86 -9.98 3.97 -0.94
C PRO A 86 -11.22 4.49 -0.20
N SER A 87 -11.05 5.57 0.56
CA SER A 87 -12.11 6.20 1.32
C SER A 87 -12.01 7.70 1.18
N GLY A 88 -13.14 8.38 1.10
CA GLY A 88 -13.21 9.83 1.16
C GLY A 88 -14.18 10.32 2.24
N PRO A 89 -14.49 11.61 2.26
CA PRO A 89 -15.40 12.20 3.23
C PRO A 89 -16.77 11.54 3.17
N SER A 90 -17.43 11.34 4.31
CA SER A 90 -18.78 10.76 4.38
C SER A 90 -19.86 11.58 3.65
N SER A 91 -19.54 12.83 3.27
CA SER A 91 -20.41 13.72 2.49
C SER A 91 -20.26 13.55 0.97
N ALA A 92 -19.31 12.75 0.49
CA ALA A 92 -19.09 12.49 -0.93
C ALA A 92 -19.71 11.17 -1.37
N GLU A 93 -19.96 11.02 -2.67
CA GLU A 93 -20.41 9.74 -3.24
C GLU A 93 -19.35 8.65 -2.97
N PRO A 94 -19.73 7.45 -2.47
CA PRO A 94 -18.78 6.38 -2.23
C PRO A 94 -18.03 5.97 -3.51
N PRO A 95 -16.73 5.63 -3.42
CA PRO A 95 -15.97 5.04 -4.53
C PRO A 95 -16.70 3.85 -5.16
N LEU A 96 -16.49 3.61 -6.46
CA LEU A 96 -17.19 2.54 -7.20
C LEU A 96 -16.95 1.17 -6.55
N ILE A 97 -15.75 0.92 -6.03
CA ILE A 97 -15.47 -0.32 -5.31
C ILE A 97 -16.36 -0.49 -4.07
N TRP A 98 -16.64 0.58 -3.31
CA TRP A 98 -17.54 0.52 -2.17
C TRP A 98 -18.98 0.24 -2.61
N GLN A 99 -19.43 0.85 -3.71
CA GLN A 99 -20.76 0.57 -4.28
C GLN A 99 -20.92 -0.92 -4.62
N MET A 100 -19.93 -1.52 -5.30
CA MET A 100 -19.93 -2.96 -5.59
C MET A 100 -19.97 -3.83 -4.32
N ILE A 101 -19.23 -3.42 -3.28
CA ILE A 101 -19.19 -4.16 -2.00
C ILE A 101 -20.54 -4.10 -1.30
N THR A 102 -21.11 -2.90 -1.13
CA THR A 102 -22.38 -2.69 -0.42
C THR A 102 -23.56 -3.30 -1.17
N ASN A 103 -23.52 -3.31 -2.50
CA ASN A 103 -24.52 -3.97 -3.33
C ASN A 103 -24.34 -5.50 -3.39
N ASN A 104 -23.38 -6.06 -2.64
CA ASN A 104 -23.06 -7.49 -2.62
C ASN A 104 -22.77 -8.04 -4.03
N GLU A 105 -22.14 -7.24 -4.91
CA GLU A 105 -21.90 -7.60 -6.31
C GLU A 105 -20.71 -8.56 -6.45
N ILE A 106 -19.68 -8.39 -5.63
CA ILE A 106 -18.48 -9.24 -5.59
C ILE A 106 -18.14 -9.62 -4.14
N PRO A 107 -17.55 -10.81 -3.89
CA PRO A 107 -16.92 -11.10 -2.61
C PRO A 107 -15.73 -10.17 -2.35
N ALA A 108 -15.77 -9.47 -1.22
CA ALA A 108 -14.72 -8.58 -0.74
C ALA A 108 -14.26 -8.92 0.67
N TYR A 109 -12.95 -8.84 0.89
CA TYR A 109 -12.31 -9.18 2.16
C TYR A 109 -11.45 -8.01 2.66
N ASN A 110 -11.53 -7.73 3.96
CA ASN A 110 -10.61 -6.83 4.63
C ASN A 110 -9.61 -7.64 5.47
N ILE A 111 -8.45 -7.95 4.88
CA ILE A 111 -7.37 -8.74 5.48
C ILE A 111 -6.33 -7.77 6.03
N PRO A 112 -5.94 -7.83 7.31
CA PRO A 112 -4.91 -6.92 7.86
C PRO A 112 -3.69 -6.79 6.94
N SER A 113 -3.31 -5.57 6.57
CA SER A 113 -2.28 -5.30 5.55
C SER A 113 -0.97 -6.08 5.76
N GLY A 114 -0.50 -6.18 7.01
CA GLY A 114 0.68 -6.97 7.34
C GLY A 114 0.54 -8.46 6.98
N ILE A 115 -0.62 -9.07 7.26
CA ILE A 115 -0.91 -10.45 6.87
C ILE A 115 -0.96 -10.58 5.35
N LEU A 116 -1.56 -9.61 4.65
CA LEU A 116 -1.62 -9.64 3.20
C LEU A 116 -0.23 -9.49 2.56
N PHE A 117 0.68 -8.70 3.15
CA PHE A 117 2.11 -8.69 2.76
C PHE A 117 2.80 -10.02 3.08
N ASP A 118 2.57 -10.60 4.26
CA ASP A 118 3.08 -11.93 4.59
C ASP A 118 2.58 -12.98 3.59
N MET A 119 1.33 -12.93 3.14
CA MET A 119 0.79 -13.85 2.10
C MET A 119 1.57 -13.74 0.79
N HIS A 120 2.01 -12.54 0.39
CA HIS A 120 2.89 -12.36 -0.76
C HIS A 120 4.28 -12.96 -0.51
N ARG A 121 4.84 -12.76 0.69
CA ARG A 121 6.12 -13.37 1.08
C ARG A 121 6.04 -14.91 1.07
N GLU A 122 4.95 -15.49 1.56
CA GLU A 122 4.74 -16.94 1.55
C GLU A 122 4.56 -17.45 0.12
N ALA A 123 3.80 -16.75 -0.73
CA ALA A 123 3.69 -17.08 -2.15
C ALA A 123 5.05 -17.00 -2.88
N ALA A 124 5.83 -15.94 -2.64
CA ALA A 124 7.18 -15.78 -3.20
C ALA A 124 8.11 -16.93 -2.79
N ALA A 125 8.03 -17.35 -1.53
CA ALA A 125 8.82 -18.46 -1.00
C ALA A 125 8.23 -19.85 -1.28
N ARG A 126 7.11 -19.93 -2.02
CA ARG A 126 6.34 -21.17 -2.28
C ARG A 126 5.97 -21.95 -1.02
N ARG A 127 5.66 -21.20 0.04
CA ARG A 127 5.18 -21.73 1.31
C ARG A 127 3.64 -21.76 1.33
N PRO A 128 3.02 -22.65 2.13
CA PRO A 128 1.60 -22.93 2.02
C PRO A 128 0.70 -21.74 2.42
N GLY A 129 1.16 -20.90 3.35
CA GLY A 129 0.40 -19.76 3.85
C GLY A 129 0.97 -19.18 5.14
N VAL A 130 0.29 -18.17 5.66
CA VAL A 130 0.64 -17.44 6.87
C VAL A 130 -0.07 -18.08 8.06
N LEU A 131 0.68 -18.42 9.10
CA LEU A 131 0.15 -18.78 10.40
C LEU A 131 0.36 -17.60 11.36
N THR A 132 -0.71 -17.06 11.93
CA THR A 132 -0.63 -15.85 12.78
C THR A 132 -1.69 -15.82 13.87
N LYS A 133 -1.40 -15.13 14.97
CA LYS A 133 -2.37 -14.80 16.02
C LYS A 133 -3.04 -13.43 15.79
N VAL A 134 -2.53 -12.64 14.85
CA VAL A 134 -3.06 -11.31 14.54
C VAL A 134 -4.48 -11.46 13.99
N GLY A 135 -5.44 -10.82 14.68
CA GLY A 135 -6.85 -10.84 14.31
C GLY A 135 -7.70 -11.88 15.04
N LEU A 136 -7.10 -12.74 15.90
CA LEU A 136 -7.86 -13.64 16.77
C LEU A 136 -8.90 -12.84 17.57
N ASP A 137 -10.10 -13.42 17.67
CA ASP A 137 -11.25 -12.85 18.39
C ASP A 137 -11.70 -11.46 17.89
N THR A 138 -11.28 -11.04 16.70
CA THR A 138 -11.78 -9.86 15.98
C THR A 138 -12.64 -10.28 14.79
N PHE A 139 -13.08 -9.33 13.95
CA PHE A 139 -13.80 -9.64 12.71
C PHE A 139 -12.98 -10.48 11.72
N VAL A 140 -11.66 -10.50 11.87
CA VAL A 140 -10.73 -11.31 11.07
C VAL A 140 -10.88 -12.80 11.38
N ASP A 141 -11.28 -13.16 12.60
CA ASP A 141 -11.46 -14.54 13.02
C ASP A 141 -12.68 -15.17 12.34
N PRO A 142 -12.59 -16.39 11.77
CA PRO A 142 -13.73 -17.08 11.16
C PRO A 142 -14.82 -17.48 12.16
N LYS A 143 -14.57 -17.44 13.47
CA LYS A 143 -15.64 -17.50 14.49
C LYS A 143 -16.59 -16.29 14.42
N ARG A 144 -16.16 -15.19 13.78
CA ARG A 144 -16.94 -13.98 13.54
C ARG A 144 -17.18 -13.78 12.04
N GLN A 145 -16.56 -12.77 11.42
CA GLN A 145 -16.74 -12.47 10.00
C GLN A 145 -15.69 -13.13 9.10
N GLY A 146 -14.57 -13.62 9.64
CA GLY A 146 -13.52 -14.24 8.82
C GLY A 146 -12.97 -13.31 7.74
N THR A 147 -12.83 -12.02 8.02
CA THR A 147 -12.47 -10.92 7.08
C THR A 147 -13.53 -10.53 6.04
N ALA A 148 -14.66 -11.24 5.96
CA ALA A 148 -15.69 -10.97 4.97
C ALA A 148 -16.37 -9.62 5.17
N MET A 149 -16.44 -8.81 4.11
CA MET A 149 -17.10 -7.49 4.13
C MET A 149 -18.57 -7.53 3.73
N ASN A 150 -19.02 -8.61 3.07
CA ASN A 150 -20.39 -8.80 2.62
C ASN A 150 -20.78 -10.29 2.61
N ASP A 151 -22.03 -10.60 2.27
CA ASP A 151 -22.55 -11.97 2.28
C ASP A 151 -21.86 -12.88 1.25
N LYS A 152 -21.58 -12.38 0.05
CA LYS A 152 -20.83 -13.16 -0.96
C LYS A 152 -19.45 -13.58 -0.46
N ALA A 153 -18.78 -12.74 0.34
CA ALA A 153 -17.50 -13.09 0.93
C ALA A 153 -17.63 -14.14 2.04
N ARG A 154 -18.72 -14.12 2.83
CA ARG A 154 -18.99 -15.13 3.86
C ARG A 154 -19.14 -16.54 3.29
N GLU A 155 -19.65 -16.65 2.05
CA GLU A 155 -19.80 -17.93 1.34
C GLU A 155 -18.47 -18.52 0.85
N ALA A 156 -17.38 -17.75 0.80
CA ALA A 156 -16.08 -18.20 0.29
C ALA A 156 -14.90 -17.83 1.21
N PRO A 157 -14.84 -18.38 2.44
CA PRO A 157 -13.84 -17.99 3.45
C PRO A 157 -12.39 -18.05 2.96
N VAL A 158 -11.59 -17.05 3.35
CA VAL A 158 -10.16 -16.92 3.02
C VAL A 158 -9.23 -17.13 4.21
N VAL A 159 -9.79 -17.46 5.37
CA VAL A 159 -9.06 -17.69 6.62
C VAL A 159 -9.63 -18.91 7.34
N LYS A 160 -8.76 -19.67 8.01
CA LYS A 160 -9.13 -20.80 8.84
C LYS A 160 -8.60 -20.58 10.25
N ARG A 161 -9.33 -21.02 11.28
CA ARG A 161 -8.77 -21.19 12.62
C ARG A 161 -8.25 -22.62 12.73
N VAL A 162 -7.02 -22.78 13.19
CA VAL A 162 -6.34 -24.07 13.31
C VAL A 162 -5.71 -24.19 14.70
N SER A 163 -5.64 -25.41 15.22
CA SER A 163 -4.80 -25.69 16.40
C SER A 163 -3.41 -26.04 15.93
N PHE A 164 -2.39 -25.37 16.48
CA PHE A 164 -0.99 -25.58 16.14
C PHE A 164 -0.14 -25.37 17.39
N GLU A 165 0.75 -26.33 17.70
CA GLU A 165 1.57 -26.33 18.91
C GLU A 165 0.76 -26.10 20.20
N GLY A 166 -0.46 -26.66 20.26
CA GLY A 166 -1.34 -26.57 21.43
C GLY A 166 -2.06 -25.22 21.60
N GLU A 167 -1.90 -24.29 20.67
CA GLU A 167 -2.55 -22.98 20.68
C GLU A 167 -3.48 -22.81 19.46
N ASP A 168 -4.40 -21.85 19.56
CA ASP A 168 -5.24 -21.45 18.43
C ASP A 168 -4.52 -20.41 17.57
N TRP A 169 -4.56 -20.62 16.26
CA TRP A 169 -3.96 -19.75 15.25
C TRP A 169 -4.92 -19.50 14.11
N LEU A 170 -4.72 -18.39 13.39
CA LEU A 170 -5.34 -18.12 12.11
C LEU A 170 -4.37 -18.52 10.99
N TYR A 171 -4.90 -19.21 9.98
CA TYR A 171 -4.20 -19.63 8.80
C TYR A 171 -4.79 -18.96 7.56
N PHE A 172 -3.95 -18.21 6.84
CA PHE A 172 -4.26 -17.59 5.56
C PHE A 172 -3.47 -18.30 4.46
N PRO A 173 -4.12 -18.93 3.46
CA PRO A 173 -3.40 -19.59 2.38
C PRO A 173 -2.60 -18.57 1.55
N ALA A 174 -1.42 -18.96 1.09
CA ALA A 174 -0.67 -18.16 0.13
C ALA A 174 -1.47 -18.06 -1.18
N ILE A 175 -1.50 -16.86 -1.78
CA ILE A 175 -2.14 -16.62 -3.06
C ILE A 175 -1.07 -16.11 -4.02
N ALA A 176 -0.75 -16.93 -5.02
CA ALA A 176 0.23 -16.57 -6.05
C ALA A 176 -0.42 -15.67 -7.10
N PRO A 177 0.02 -14.40 -7.26
CA PRO A 177 -0.45 -13.56 -8.35
C PRO A 177 0.13 -14.04 -9.69
N GLN A 178 -0.69 -14.02 -10.75
CA GLN A 178 -0.21 -14.21 -12.12
C GLN A 178 0.34 -12.91 -12.72
N VAL A 179 -0.11 -11.76 -12.19
CA VAL A 179 0.37 -10.43 -12.58
C VAL A 179 0.63 -9.62 -11.33
N ALA A 180 1.82 -9.02 -11.21
CA ALA A 180 2.08 -7.97 -10.23
C ALA A 180 2.26 -6.63 -10.96
N ILE A 181 1.47 -5.64 -10.56
CA ILE A 181 1.56 -4.28 -11.04
C ILE A 181 2.21 -3.44 -9.95
N ILE A 182 3.40 -2.93 -10.24
CA ILE A 182 4.20 -2.15 -9.31
C ILE A 182 4.52 -0.79 -9.92
N ARG A 183 4.99 0.14 -9.08
CA ARG A 183 5.42 1.46 -9.51
C ARG A 183 6.79 1.79 -8.92
N ALA A 184 7.58 2.55 -9.68
CA ALA A 184 8.83 3.15 -9.23
C ALA A 184 9.03 4.54 -9.88
N THR A 185 10.10 5.24 -9.55
CA THR A 185 10.42 6.53 -10.21
C THR A 185 11.10 6.30 -11.55
N THR A 186 12.18 5.52 -11.57
CA THR A 186 12.99 5.28 -12.77
C THR A 186 13.21 3.79 -12.98
N ALA A 187 13.08 3.33 -14.22
CA ALA A 187 13.62 2.04 -14.65
C ALA A 187 14.86 2.25 -15.52
N ASP A 188 15.81 1.32 -15.53
CA ASP A 188 16.74 1.22 -16.68
C ASP A 188 16.17 0.30 -17.77
N GLU A 189 16.84 0.24 -18.92
CA GLU A 189 16.45 -0.61 -20.06
C GLU A 189 16.38 -2.11 -19.71
N ARG A 190 17.04 -2.55 -18.62
CA ARG A 190 16.98 -3.92 -18.08
C ARG A 190 15.87 -4.13 -17.06
N GLY A 191 15.19 -3.06 -16.65
CA GLY A 191 14.10 -3.06 -15.68
C GLY A 191 14.54 -2.94 -14.23
N ASN A 192 15.79 -2.59 -13.94
CA ASN A 192 16.17 -2.24 -12.56
C ASN A 192 15.41 -0.99 -12.13
N LEU A 193 14.77 -1.01 -10.97
CA LEU A 193 13.91 0.07 -10.49
C LEU A 193 14.52 0.83 -9.32
N THR A 194 14.57 2.16 -9.43
CA THR A 194 14.90 3.09 -8.34
C THR A 194 13.67 3.93 -7.96
N TYR A 195 13.64 4.36 -6.69
CA TYR A 195 12.50 5.00 -6.04
C TYR A 195 12.86 6.42 -5.58
N GLU A 196 13.78 7.07 -6.29
CA GLU A 196 14.45 8.28 -5.81
C GLU A 196 13.52 9.47 -5.59
N HIS A 197 12.33 9.49 -6.19
CA HIS A 197 11.32 10.52 -5.92
C HIS A 197 10.12 10.00 -5.11
N GLU A 198 10.04 8.71 -4.76
CA GLU A 198 8.88 8.18 -4.04
C GLU A 198 8.99 8.46 -2.53
N GLY A 199 7.86 8.71 -1.86
CA GLY A 199 7.81 8.92 -0.41
C GLY A 199 7.86 7.63 0.44
N ALA A 200 7.82 6.47 -0.22
CA ALA A 200 8.10 5.16 0.34
C ALA A 200 8.29 4.12 -0.78
N THR A 201 8.86 2.96 -0.45
CA THR A 201 9.02 1.84 -1.39
C THR A 201 7.87 0.83 -1.36
N LEU A 202 7.00 0.90 -0.34
CA LEU A 202 5.89 -0.03 -0.12
C LEU A 202 6.34 -1.50 -0.15
N GLY A 203 5.59 -2.40 -0.81
CA GLY A 203 5.90 -3.83 -0.93
C GLY A 203 6.13 -4.30 -2.37
N GLY A 204 6.57 -3.40 -3.27
CA GLY A 204 6.75 -3.72 -4.70
C GLY A 204 7.67 -4.92 -4.96
N LEU A 205 8.75 -5.06 -4.18
CA LEU A 205 9.69 -6.18 -4.28
C LEU A 205 9.03 -7.53 -3.95
N ASP A 206 8.32 -7.62 -2.83
CA ASP A 206 7.63 -8.83 -2.39
C ASP A 206 6.54 -9.26 -3.37
N GLN A 207 5.81 -8.29 -3.93
CA GLN A 207 4.78 -8.55 -4.95
C GLN A 207 5.42 -9.03 -6.27
N ALA A 208 6.54 -8.44 -6.68
CA ALA A 208 7.30 -8.89 -7.85
C ALA A 208 7.83 -10.31 -7.67
N LEU A 209 8.43 -10.62 -6.52
CA LEU A 209 8.90 -11.97 -6.19
C LEU A 209 7.74 -12.98 -6.17
N ALA A 210 6.60 -12.61 -5.59
CA ALA A 210 5.41 -13.46 -5.54
C ALA A 210 4.92 -13.84 -6.94
N ALA A 211 4.87 -12.90 -7.88
CA ALA A 211 4.49 -13.20 -9.26
C ALA A 211 5.55 -14.05 -9.97
N ARG A 212 6.81 -13.59 -9.98
CA ARG A 212 7.90 -14.21 -10.75
C ARG A 212 8.20 -15.64 -10.31
N ASN A 213 8.26 -15.89 -9.00
CA ASN A 213 8.53 -17.22 -8.48
C ASN A 213 7.39 -18.21 -8.75
N ASN A 214 6.21 -17.73 -9.16
CA ASN A 214 5.05 -18.55 -9.52
C ASN A 214 4.75 -18.51 -11.02
N GLY A 215 5.71 -18.08 -11.86
CA GLY A 215 5.57 -18.05 -13.32
C GLY A 215 4.68 -16.93 -13.84
N GLY A 216 4.32 -15.97 -12.99
CA GLY A 216 3.62 -14.75 -13.38
C GLY A 216 4.55 -13.68 -13.97
N ILE A 217 3.94 -12.58 -14.36
CA ILE A 217 4.63 -11.42 -14.93
C ILE A 217 4.61 -10.21 -14.00
N VAL A 218 5.59 -9.33 -14.16
CA VAL A 218 5.66 -8.04 -13.45
C VAL A 218 5.62 -6.90 -14.45
N ILE A 219 4.65 -6.00 -14.25
CA ILE A 219 4.49 -4.77 -15.02
C ILE A 219 4.83 -3.60 -14.09
N ALA A 220 5.86 -2.84 -14.44
CA ALA A 220 6.31 -1.68 -13.69
C ALA A 220 5.90 -0.39 -14.39
N GLN A 221 5.05 0.42 -13.74
CA GLN A 221 4.83 1.81 -14.13
C GLN A 221 5.98 2.67 -13.59
N VAL A 222 6.58 3.49 -14.45
CA VAL A 222 7.66 4.41 -14.04
C VAL A 222 7.48 5.79 -14.63
N LYS A 223 8.12 6.78 -14.03
CA LYS A 223 8.15 8.15 -14.56
C LYS A 223 9.01 8.27 -15.81
N ARG A 224 10.10 7.50 -15.88
CA ARG A 224 11.11 7.59 -16.93
C ARG A 224 11.95 6.33 -17.04
N ILE A 225 12.59 6.19 -18.20
CA ILE A 225 13.59 5.16 -18.47
C ILE A 225 14.97 5.81 -18.58
N ALA A 226 15.95 5.25 -17.88
CA ALA A 226 17.36 5.61 -17.94
C ALA A 226 18.14 4.57 -18.77
N ARG A 227 19.33 4.96 -19.23
CA ARG A 227 20.23 4.05 -19.96
C ARG A 227 20.72 2.93 -19.04
N GLU A 228 20.89 1.72 -19.57
CA GLU A 228 21.50 0.62 -18.81
C GLU A 228 22.82 1.03 -18.12
N GLY A 229 22.99 0.61 -16.86
CA GLY A 229 24.22 0.82 -16.09
C GLY A 229 24.37 2.21 -15.48
N THR A 230 23.38 3.09 -15.64
CA THR A 230 23.40 4.45 -15.06
C THR A 230 22.80 4.54 -13.66
N LEU A 231 21.99 3.56 -13.26
CA LEU A 231 21.42 3.50 -11.92
C LEU A 231 22.48 3.04 -10.92
N LYS A 232 22.54 3.70 -9.75
CA LYS A 232 23.43 3.27 -8.67
C LYS A 232 22.95 1.93 -8.11
N PRO A 233 23.78 0.88 -8.04
CA PRO A 233 23.34 -0.44 -7.61
C PRO A 233 22.70 -0.50 -6.22
N HIS A 234 23.19 0.29 -5.26
CA HIS A 234 22.61 0.37 -3.91
C HIS A 234 21.23 1.04 -3.86
N ASP A 235 20.87 1.81 -4.88
CA ASP A 235 19.57 2.49 -4.97
C ASP A 235 18.52 1.61 -5.66
N VAL A 236 18.94 0.54 -6.35
CA VAL A 236 18.03 -0.41 -7.03
C VAL A 236 17.25 -1.19 -5.96
N ARG A 237 15.93 -1.01 -5.93
CA ARG A 237 15.04 -1.69 -4.97
C ARG A 237 14.36 -2.92 -5.55
N VAL A 238 14.10 -2.92 -6.87
CA VAL A 238 13.62 -4.10 -7.59
C VAL A 238 14.59 -4.42 -8.71
N PRO A 239 15.32 -5.55 -8.64
CA PRO A 239 16.23 -5.96 -9.69
C PRO A 239 15.49 -6.26 -11.00
N GLY A 240 16.07 -5.86 -12.12
CA GLY A 240 15.43 -5.98 -13.43
C GLY A 240 15.15 -7.41 -13.87
N VAL A 241 15.78 -8.42 -13.28
CA VAL A 241 15.44 -9.84 -13.51
C VAL A 241 14.00 -10.17 -13.11
N LEU A 242 13.43 -9.41 -12.17
CA LEU A 242 12.05 -9.58 -11.72
C LEU A 242 11.04 -8.82 -12.57
N VAL A 243 11.46 -7.83 -13.37
CA VAL A 243 10.56 -6.98 -14.16
C VAL A 243 10.46 -7.52 -15.57
N ASP A 244 9.25 -7.79 -16.06
CA ASP A 244 9.02 -8.24 -17.44
C ASP A 244 8.75 -7.08 -18.37
N TYR A 245 7.89 -6.15 -17.93
CA TYR A 245 7.40 -5.04 -18.75
C TYR A 245 7.47 -3.71 -18.01
N ILE A 246 7.79 -2.66 -18.75
CA ILE A 246 7.88 -1.28 -18.26
C ILE A 246 6.89 -0.45 -19.07
N VAL A 247 6.07 0.34 -18.38
CA VAL A 247 5.17 1.34 -18.96
C VAL A 247 5.50 2.71 -18.37
N VAL A 248 5.47 3.77 -19.19
CA VAL A 248 5.96 5.09 -18.78
C VAL A 248 4.80 6.08 -18.62
N ASP A 249 4.69 6.65 -17.42
CA ASP A 249 3.80 7.77 -17.09
C ASP A 249 4.65 8.96 -16.61
N PRO A 250 5.05 9.89 -17.51
CA PRO A 250 5.92 11.01 -17.17
C PRO A 250 5.29 11.98 -16.17
N ASP A 251 3.96 11.95 -16.03
CA ASP A 251 3.17 12.85 -15.20
C ASP A 251 2.77 12.21 -13.86
N GLN A 252 3.30 11.02 -13.54
CA GLN A 252 2.98 10.35 -12.27
C GLN A 252 3.30 11.28 -11.07
N LYS A 253 2.29 11.49 -10.24
CA LYS A 253 2.38 12.30 -9.01
C LYS A 253 3.08 11.53 -7.92
N GLN A 254 3.94 12.18 -7.12
CA GLN A 254 4.64 11.55 -6.00
C GLN A 254 3.69 10.91 -4.98
N THR A 255 2.61 11.60 -4.61
CA THR A 255 1.53 11.08 -3.76
C THR A 255 0.24 11.89 -3.99
N THR A 256 -0.84 11.59 -3.25
CA THR A 256 -2.12 12.31 -3.37
C THR A 256 -1.94 13.82 -3.24
N GLN A 257 -2.53 14.56 -4.20
CA GLN A 257 -2.45 16.03 -4.31
C GLN A 257 -1.02 16.62 -4.36
N THR A 258 0.02 15.80 -4.55
CA THR A 258 1.42 16.24 -4.54
C THR A 258 2.11 15.82 -5.83
N LEU A 259 2.37 16.78 -6.72
CA LEU A 259 3.12 16.50 -7.95
C LEU A 259 4.53 16.03 -7.60
N TYR A 260 5.25 16.85 -6.84
CA TYR A 260 6.59 16.53 -6.35
C TYR A 260 7.01 17.49 -5.21
N ASP A 261 7.51 16.93 -4.12
CA ASP A 261 8.18 17.61 -3.00
C ASP A 261 9.50 16.87 -2.68
N PRO A 262 10.68 17.49 -2.87
CA PRO A 262 11.97 16.86 -2.61
C PRO A 262 12.24 16.59 -1.12
N ALA A 263 11.49 17.19 -0.20
CA ALA A 263 11.59 16.85 1.22
C ALA A 263 10.92 15.50 1.54
N ILE A 264 9.95 15.08 0.71
CA ILE A 264 9.29 13.77 0.81
C ILE A 264 10.20 12.65 0.31
N SER A 265 11.09 12.90 -0.64
CA SER A 265 12.08 11.93 -1.14
C SER A 265 13.40 11.94 -0.37
N GLY A 266 13.58 12.90 0.55
CA GLY A 266 14.81 13.05 1.33
C GLY A 266 15.96 13.71 0.56
N GLU A 267 15.69 14.32 -0.60
CA GLU A 267 16.69 15.05 -1.39
C GLU A 267 17.07 16.39 -0.77
N ILE A 268 16.16 16.99 0.00
CA ILE A 268 16.41 18.18 0.80
C ILE A 268 15.91 18.00 2.23
N PHE A 269 16.50 18.76 3.15
CA PHE A 269 15.95 18.94 4.48
C PHE A 269 15.11 20.21 4.52
N ARG A 270 13.80 20.07 4.75
CA ARG A 270 12.88 21.19 4.94
C ARG A 270 13.09 21.81 6.33
N PRO A 271 13.33 23.13 6.43
CA PRO A 271 13.51 23.78 7.74
C PRO A 271 12.30 23.56 8.66
N LEU A 272 12.58 23.23 9.92
CA LEU A 272 11.58 22.79 10.90
C LEU A 272 10.55 23.89 11.24
N ASP A 273 10.96 25.14 11.22
CA ASP A 273 10.12 26.33 11.45
C ASP A 273 9.12 26.61 10.32
N THR A 274 9.28 25.97 9.15
CA THR A 274 8.34 26.09 8.01
C THR A 274 7.13 25.17 8.11
N PHE A 275 7.09 24.26 9.08
CA PHE A 275 5.91 23.42 9.31
C PHE A 275 4.86 24.19 10.10
N ARG A 276 3.63 24.20 9.58
CA ARG A 276 2.50 24.85 10.26
C ARG A 276 2.20 24.15 11.60
N LEU A 277 2.16 24.93 12.67
CA LEU A 277 1.69 24.50 13.98
C LEU A 277 0.15 24.60 14.05
N PRO A 278 -0.53 23.66 14.74
CA PRO A 278 -1.97 23.70 14.88
C PRO A 278 -2.40 24.88 15.77
N GLU A 279 -3.51 25.53 15.41
CA GLU A 279 -4.19 26.50 16.26
C GLU A 279 -4.77 25.83 17.51
N PHE A 280 -4.99 26.60 18.58
CA PHE A 280 -5.54 26.05 19.81
C PHE A 280 -7.03 25.74 19.67
N ASN A 281 -7.34 24.44 19.58
CA ASN A 281 -8.68 23.89 19.49
C ASN A 281 -8.74 22.51 20.21
N ILE A 282 -9.90 21.85 20.16
CA ILE A 282 -10.10 20.52 20.77
C ILE A 282 -9.09 19.51 20.23
N GLN A 283 -8.79 19.55 18.93
CA GLN A 283 -7.86 18.60 18.32
C GLN A 283 -6.44 18.78 18.87
N LYS A 284 -5.98 20.03 19.00
CA LYS A 284 -4.70 20.36 19.63
C LYS A 284 -4.67 19.93 21.10
N ALA A 285 -5.74 20.15 21.85
CA ALA A 285 -5.82 19.75 23.25
C ALA A 285 -5.64 18.23 23.43
N ILE A 286 -6.30 17.42 22.59
CA ILE A 286 -6.13 15.96 22.57
C ILE A 286 -4.69 15.58 22.18
N ALA A 287 -4.15 16.18 21.11
CA ALA A 287 -2.78 15.90 20.68
C ALA A 287 -1.74 16.23 21.77
N ARG A 288 -1.93 17.33 22.52
CA ARG A 288 -1.08 17.67 23.68
C ARG A 288 -1.17 16.62 24.79
N ARG A 289 -2.37 16.10 25.07
CA ARG A 289 -2.54 15.04 26.05
C ARG A 289 -1.84 13.75 25.63
N VAL A 290 -1.96 13.36 24.36
CA VAL A 290 -1.26 12.19 23.80
C VAL A 290 0.25 12.38 23.85
N ALA A 291 0.76 13.58 23.54
CA ALA A 291 2.18 13.88 23.61
C ALA A 291 2.79 13.64 25.01
N GLN A 292 2.00 13.81 26.09
CA GLN A 292 2.43 13.53 27.46
C GLN A 292 2.59 12.03 27.78
N GLU A 293 2.00 11.13 26.98
CA GLU A 293 2.18 9.68 27.11
C GLU A 293 3.45 9.18 26.40
N LEU A 294 4.10 10.03 25.61
CA LEU A 294 5.27 9.63 24.83
C LEU A 294 6.52 9.61 25.70
N GLN A 295 7.31 8.55 25.54
CA GLN A 295 8.59 8.39 26.21
C GLN A 295 9.74 8.65 25.23
N ALA A 296 10.74 9.43 25.64
CA ALA A 296 11.92 9.69 24.81
C ALA A 296 12.62 8.38 24.38
N GLY A 297 13.09 8.34 23.13
CA GLY A 297 13.71 7.16 22.51
C GLY A 297 12.73 6.08 22.05
N SER A 298 11.43 6.29 22.18
CA SER A 298 10.43 5.32 21.72
C SER A 298 10.14 5.42 20.23
N ALA A 299 9.76 4.28 19.63
CA ALA A 299 9.15 4.23 18.31
C ALA A 299 7.63 4.27 18.44
N VAL A 300 7.00 5.16 17.67
CA VAL A 300 5.56 5.47 17.73
C VAL A 300 4.96 5.39 16.34
N ASN A 301 3.94 4.54 16.16
CA ASN A 301 3.11 4.57 14.95
C ASN A 301 1.90 5.48 15.16
N LEU A 302 1.55 6.20 14.10
CA LEU A 302 0.46 7.15 14.07
C LEU A 302 -0.56 6.68 13.04
N GLY A 303 -1.83 6.64 13.42
CA GLY A 303 -2.92 6.55 12.47
C GLY A 303 -3.16 7.87 11.75
N PHE A 304 -3.84 7.80 10.61
CA PHE A 304 -4.41 8.97 9.93
C PHE A 304 -5.42 9.70 10.83
N GLY A 305 -5.51 11.03 10.72
CA GLY A 305 -6.46 11.86 11.45
C GLY A 305 -5.81 12.66 12.57
N ILE A 306 -6.50 12.83 13.71
CA ILE A 306 -6.04 13.70 14.81
C ILE A 306 -4.67 13.30 15.37
N SER A 307 -4.33 12.01 15.35
CA SER A 307 -3.01 11.48 15.74
C SER A 307 -1.86 12.10 14.94
N ALA A 308 -2.10 12.51 13.68
CA ALA A 308 -1.11 13.17 12.84
C ALA A 308 -0.67 14.55 13.38
N ASN A 309 -1.43 15.15 14.29
CA ASN A 309 -1.05 16.42 14.92
C ASN A 309 -0.07 16.24 16.09
N VAL A 310 0.11 15.03 16.63
CA VAL A 310 1.01 14.78 17.77
C VAL A 310 2.48 15.15 17.45
N PRO A 311 3.04 14.83 16.27
CA PRO A 311 4.35 15.35 15.86
C PRO A 311 4.47 16.87 15.88
N ARG A 312 3.38 17.59 15.58
CA ARG A 312 3.38 19.07 15.61
C ARG A 312 3.49 19.61 17.02
N ILE A 313 2.95 18.90 18.02
CA ILE A 313 3.10 19.27 19.43
C ILE A 313 4.57 19.15 19.86
N LEU A 314 5.22 18.03 19.52
CA LEU A 314 6.64 17.86 19.85
C LEU A 314 7.51 18.90 19.13
N LEU A 315 7.15 19.28 17.90
CA LEU A 315 7.83 20.36 17.20
C LEU A 315 7.68 21.72 17.92
N GLU A 316 6.46 22.08 18.33
CA GLU A 316 6.15 23.32 19.05
C GLU A 316 6.89 23.43 20.39
N GLU A 317 6.99 22.31 21.11
CA GLU A 317 7.66 22.24 22.42
C GLU A 317 9.19 22.06 22.30
N GLY A 318 9.76 22.07 21.09
CA GLY A 318 11.21 21.93 20.86
C GLY A 318 11.75 20.51 21.07
N LEU A 319 10.89 19.51 20.99
CA LEU A 319 11.16 18.08 21.24
C LEU A 319 11.16 17.23 19.96
N HIS A 320 11.34 17.84 18.78
CA HIS A 320 11.51 17.08 17.54
C HIS A 320 12.69 16.10 17.67
N GLY A 321 12.48 14.84 17.23
CA GLY A 321 13.47 13.77 17.34
C GLY A 321 13.53 13.10 18.72
N ALA A 322 12.76 13.56 19.72
CA ALA A 322 12.69 12.88 21.02
C ALA A 322 12.06 11.48 20.91
N VAL A 323 11.22 11.25 19.91
CA VAL A 323 10.67 9.94 19.54
C VAL A 323 10.83 9.73 18.04
N THR A 324 10.81 8.46 17.63
CA THR A 324 10.86 8.08 16.21
C THR A 324 9.45 7.78 15.71
N TRP A 325 8.97 8.56 14.76
CA TRP A 325 7.70 8.29 14.08
C TRP A 325 7.88 7.15 13.09
N VAL A 326 6.89 6.28 13.00
CA VAL A 326 6.97 5.11 12.13
C VAL A 326 5.65 4.94 11.40
N ILE A 327 5.62 5.18 10.10
CA ILE A 327 4.41 5.13 9.27
C ILE A 327 4.38 3.81 8.50
N GLU A 328 3.25 3.11 8.45
CA GLU A 328 3.14 1.75 7.88
C GLU A 328 3.51 1.67 6.38
N GLN A 329 3.36 2.77 5.65
CA GLN A 329 3.75 2.89 4.25
C GLN A 329 5.28 2.85 4.08
N GLY A 330 6.03 3.26 5.10
CA GLY A 330 7.48 3.00 5.16
C GLY A 330 8.36 4.12 5.69
N ALA A 331 7.86 5.35 5.79
CA ALA A 331 8.67 6.45 6.33
C ALA A 331 8.97 6.25 7.83
N VAL A 332 10.24 6.37 8.20
CA VAL A 332 10.73 6.30 9.57
C VAL A 332 11.41 7.62 9.93
N GLY A 333 11.04 8.20 11.07
CA GLY A 333 11.56 9.47 11.55
C GLY A 333 10.96 10.69 10.86
N GLY A 334 11.70 11.79 10.91
CA GLY A 334 11.31 13.04 10.29
C GLY A 334 10.01 13.64 10.82
N VAL A 335 9.23 14.20 9.91
CA VAL A 335 8.01 14.94 10.21
C VAL A 335 6.87 14.39 9.35
N PRO A 336 6.00 13.51 9.89
CA PRO A 336 4.84 13.00 9.18
C PRO A 336 4.02 14.12 8.57
N LEU A 337 3.60 13.95 7.31
CA LEU A 337 2.75 14.92 6.64
C LEU A 337 1.31 14.80 7.15
N LEU A 338 0.50 15.83 6.88
CA LEU A 338 -0.91 15.85 7.25
C LEU A 338 -1.78 15.54 6.03
N ASP A 339 -3.08 15.36 6.30
CA ASP A 339 -4.10 15.21 5.28
C ASP A 339 -3.73 14.10 4.28
N PHE A 340 -4.04 14.29 3.00
CA PHE A 340 -3.90 13.26 1.99
C PHE A 340 -2.45 12.82 1.71
N ALA A 341 -1.45 13.53 2.23
CA ALA A 341 -0.04 13.15 2.13
C ALA A 341 0.46 12.36 3.36
N PHE A 342 -0.38 12.06 4.36
CA PHE A 342 0.01 11.42 5.63
C PHE A 342 0.81 10.11 5.49
N GLY A 343 0.63 9.36 4.40
CA GLY A 343 1.45 8.18 4.10
C GLY A 343 2.94 8.48 3.82
N CYS A 344 3.35 9.74 3.90
CA CYS A 344 4.71 10.23 3.69
C CYS A 344 5.15 11.09 4.88
N ALA A 345 6.47 11.25 5.02
CA ALA A 345 7.07 12.22 5.93
C ALA A 345 8.04 13.13 5.17
N SER A 346 8.15 14.38 5.59
CA SER A 346 9.30 15.20 5.22
C SER A 346 10.47 14.87 6.13
N ASN A 347 11.70 14.96 5.61
CA ASN A 347 12.92 14.77 6.38
C ASN A 347 13.00 13.40 7.06
N ALA A 348 12.47 12.36 6.41
CA ALA A 348 12.55 11.00 6.96
C ALA A 348 14.01 10.58 7.16
N ASP A 349 14.28 9.86 8.25
CA ASP A 349 15.60 9.29 8.53
C ASP A 349 15.87 8.07 7.65
N ALA A 350 14.81 7.33 7.31
CA ALA A 350 14.87 6.16 6.45
C ALA A 350 13.51 5.86 5.79
N TYR A 351 13.57 5.12 4.67
CA TYR A 351 12.41 4.46 4.07
C TYR A 351 12.57 2.95 4.22
N MET A 352 11.67 2.32 4.97
CA MET A 352 11.60 0.88 5.13
C MET A 352 10.44 0.31 4.32
N PRO A 353 10.62 -0.79 3.58
CA PRO A 353 9.51 -1.43 2.89
C PRO A 353 8.37 -1.83 3.85
N SER A 354 7.12 -1.58 3.45
CA SER A 354 5.94 -1.86 4.27
C SER A 354 5.89 -3.28 4.85
N PRO A 355 6.26 -4.36 4.11
CA PRO A 355 6.29 -5.71 4.68
C PRO A 355 7.14 -5.83 5.95
N TYR A 356 8.32 -5.21 5.95
CA TYR A 356 9.20 -5.20 7.12
C TYR A 356 8.67 -4.27 8.21
N GLN A 357 8.02 -3.17 7.83
CA GLN A 357 7.36 -2.26 8.77
C GLN A 357 6.24 -2.98 9.54
N PHE A 358 5.42 -3.75 8.85
CA PHE A 358 4.42 -4.60 9.49
C PHE A 358 5.03 -5.73 10.30
N THR A 359 6.14 -6.34 9.85
CA THR A 359 6.86 -7.34 10.65
C THR A 359 7.29 -6.75 12.00
N TYR A 360 7.83 -5.53 12.00
CA TYR A 360 8.19 -4.81 13.22
C TYR A 360 6.99 -4.55 14.13
N PHE A 361 5.83 -4.17 13.55
CA PHE A 361 4.61 -3.93 14.32
C PHE A 361 4.02 -5.20 14.93
N GLN A 362 3.90 -6.26 14.12
CA GLN A 362 3.37 -7.57 14.53
C GLN A 362 4.25 -8.23 15.60
N GLY A 363 5.57 -7.97 15.56
CA GLY A 363 6.51 -8.43 16.57
C GLY A 363 6.47 -7.65 17.90
N GLY A 364 5.60 -6.65 18.04
CA GLY A 364 5.52 -5.81 19.24
C GLY A 364 6.69 -4.82 19.38
N GLY A 365 7.34 -4.45 18.27
CA GLY A 365 8.47 -3.52 18.29
C GLY A 365 8.10 -2.08 18.67
N LEU A 366 6.82 -1.70 18.50
CA LEU A 366 6.33 -0.39 18.90
C LEU A 366 6.14 -0.29 20.42
N ARG A 367 6.52 0.86 20.98
CA ARG A 367 6.23 1.18 22.40
C ARG A 367 4.85 1.82 22.57
N CYS A 368 4.41 2.59 21.57
CA CYS A 368 3.13 3.30 21.58
C CYS A 368 2.49 3.26 20.18
N LEU A 369 1.17 3.21 20.17
CA LEU A 369 0.33 3.29 18.97
C LEU A 369 -0.76 4.32 19.21
N ALA A 370 -0.81 5.38 18.41
CA ALA A 370 -1.84 6.41 18.50
C ALA A 370 -2.82 6.25 17.33
N LEU A 371 -4.01 5.68 17.60
CA LEU A 371 -5.06 5.47 16.62
C LEU A 371 -6.27 6.38 16.86
N VAL A 372 -7.01 6.62 15.79
CA VAL A 372 -8.34 7.23 15.85
C VAL A 372 -9.38 6.11 15.94
N LEU A 373 -10.27 6.20 16.93
CA LEU A 373 -11.44 5.35 17.02
C LEU A 373 -12.64 6.10 16.40
N PRO A 374 -13.48 5.43 15.59
CA PRO A 374 -14.65 6.04 14.96
C PRO A 374 -15.74 6.43 15.96
#